data_AF-A0AAW2E7S7-F1
#
_entry.id   AF-A0AAW2E7S7-F1
#
_cell.length_a   1.000
_cell.length_b   1.000
_cell.length_c   1.000
_cell.angle_alpha   90.00
_cell.angle_beta   90.00
_cell.angle_gamma   90.00
#
_symmetry.space_group_name_H-M   'P 1'
#
loop_
_entity.id
_entity.type
_entity.pdbx_description
1 polymer ?
#
loop_
_entity_poly.entity_id
_entity_poly.type
_entity_poly.pdbx_seq_one_letter_code
_entity_poly.pdbx_strand_id
1 'polypeptide(L)'
;MGSPFTRFLQVIVASLINHFRGVDVGSEYDLYEVKTKEYDILGASKLPHTAQYRFLDKAAVVTDPESSTNNRWRLCTVTQVEEFKCFIRILPIWALTIALSLSFSQLSTFFISQARTMDRNLGHHFTIPPGSILVFSAVNAIILVPIYEKLVVSNLCKHNGHPRGLTSLQRMGVGLFVSIFAMGLAALVEKRNAVTMLTL
;
A
#
# COMPACT_ATOMS: atom_id res chain seq x y z
N MET A 1 13.85 23.99 -14.43
CA MET A 1 13.42 23.15 -13.28
C MET A 1 12.42 22.15 -13.82
N GLY A 2 12.74 20.85 -13.79
CA GLY A 2 11.86 19.80 -14.32
C GLY A 2 10.80 19.38 -13.31
N SER A 3 9.72 18.75 -13.77
CA SER A 3 8.67 18.24 -12.88
C SER A 3 9.23 17.19 -11.89
N PRO A 4 8.59 16.97 -10.73
CA PRO A 4 8.99 15.91 -9.79
C PRO A 4 9.05 14.52 -10.45
N PHE A 5 8.13 14.23 -11.37
CA PHE A 5 8.13 12.99 -12.15
C PHE A 5 9.36 12.87 -13.06
N THR A 6 9.80 13.97 -13.67
CA THR A 6 11.02 13.99 -14.47
C THR A 6 12.26 13.71 -13.60
N ARG A 7 12.29 14.19 -12.35
CA ARG A 7 13.37 13.89 -11.40
C ARG A 7 13.39 12.40 -11.01
N PHE A 8 12.24 11.78 -10.83
CA PHE A 8 12.17 10.34 -10.56
C PHE A 8 12.58 9.49 -11.77
N LEU A 9 12.15 9.88 -12.98
CA LEU A 9 12.60 9.23 -14.21
C LEU A 9 14.11 9.34 -14.41
N GLN A 10 14.72 10.48 -14.07
CA GLN A 10 16.17 10.66 -14.10
C GLN A 10 16.90 9.69 -13.18
N VAL A 11 16.42 9.49 -11.94
CA VAL A 11 16.99 8.52 -11.00
C VAL A 11 16.88 7.09 -11.53
N ILE A 12 15.73 6.72 -12.10
CA ILE A 12 15.53 5.40 -12.71
C ILE A 12 16.50 5.19 -13.88
N VAL A 13 16.56 6.13 -14.81
CA VAL A 13 17.41 6.01 -16.00
C VAL A 13 18.89 5.99 -15.63
N ALA A 14 19.34 6.90 -14.76
CA ALA A 14 20.73 6.94 -14.31
C ALA A 14 21.12 5.68 -13.53
N SER A 15 20.26 5.19 -12.62
CA SER A 15 20.52 3.95 -11.87
C SER A 15 20.59 2.73 -12.80
N LEU A 16 19.68 2.62 -13.78
CA LEU A 16 19.69 1.52 -14.75
C LEU A 16 20.94 1.55 -15.62
N ILE A 17 21.29 2.70 -16.18
CA ILE A 17 22.49 2.84 -17.02
C ILE A 17 23.74 2.44 -16.23
N ASN A 18 23.88 2.93 -15.00
CA ASN A 18 25.04 2.62 -14.15
C ASN A 18 25.02 1.17 -13.65
N HIS A 19 23.83 0.59 -13.46
CA HIS A 19 23.68 -0.84 -13.15
C HIS A 19 24.11 -1.73 -14.33
N PHE A 20 23.67 -1.43 -15.56
CA PHE A 20 24.07 -2.16 -16.76
C PHE A 20 25.55 -2.00 -17.11
N ARG A 21 26.18 -0.89 -16.69
CA ARG A 21 27.63 -0.65 -16.81
C ARG A 21 28.46 -1.37 -15.75
N GLY A 22 27.83 -2.10 -14.82
CA GLY A 22 28.55 -2.82 -13.77
C GLY A 22 29.19 -1.91 -12.72
N VAL A 23 28.71 -0.67 -12.57
CA VAL A 23 29.25 0.27 -11.58
C VAL A 23 28.97 -0.28 -10.18
N ASP A 24 30.00 -0.52 -9.40
CA ASP A 24 29.87 -0.86 -7.98
C ASP A 24 29.78 0.41 -7.13
N VAL A 25 28.89 0.37 -6.15
CA VAL A 25 28.77 1.45 -5.16
C VAL A 25 29.90 1.24 -4.16
N GLY A 26 30.98 2.00 -4.34
CA GLY A 26 32.11 2.08 -3.40
C GLY A 26 31.73 2.78 -2.09
N SER A 27 32.74 3.02 -1.23
CA SER A 27 32.60 3.70 0.07
C SER A 27 31.83 5.03 -0.06
N GLU A 28 31.16 5.44 1.02
CA GLU A 28 30.23 6.59 1.17
C GLU A 28 30.77 7.94 0.62
N TYR A 29 32.08 8.03 0.36
CA TYR A 29 32.79 9.21 -0.14
C TYR A 29 32.72 9.42 -1.67
N ASP A 30 32.21 8.45 -2.46
CA ASP A 30 32.10 8.52 -3.93
C ASP A 30 30.73 9.02 -4.44
N LEU A 31 29.78 9.29 -3.54
CA LEU A 31 28.45 9.75 -3.93
C LEU A 31 28.41 11.26 -4.19
N TYR A 32 27.86 11.63 -5.35
CA TYR A 32 27.68 13.02 -5.77
C TYR A 32 26.56 13.69 -4.95
N GLU A 33 26.97 14.42 -3.93
CA GLU A 33 26.11 15.40 -3.26
C GLU A 33 26.41 16.77 -3.86
N VAL A 34 25.38 17.47 -4.34
CA VAL A 34 25.55 18.90 -4.66
C VAL A 34 25.96 19.56 -3.35
N LYS A 35 27.15 20.18 -3.34
CA LYS A 35 27.51 21.20 -2.33
C LYS A 35 26.49 22.33 -2.46
N THR A 36 25.33 22.14 -1.85
CA THR A 36 24.38 23.22 -1.62
C THR A 36 25.17 24.20 -0.76
N LYS A 37 25.51 25.35 -1.32
CA LYS A 37 25.98 26.48 -0.53
C LYS A 37 24.98 26.61 0.61
N GLU A 38 25.48 26.32 1.79
CA GLU A 38 25.12 26.88 3.08
C GLU A 38 23.95 27.89 3.01
N TYR A 39 22.88 27.57 3.75
CA TYR A 39 21.74 28.41 4.14
C TYR A 39 20.67 28.67 3.06
N ASP A 40 19.54 27.95 3.13
CA ASP A 40 18.22 28.64 3.13
C ASP A 40 16.98 27.82 3.54
N ILE A 41 17.10 26.68 4.24
CA ILE A 41 15.93 26.07 4.90
C ILE A 41 16.34 25.47 6.25
N LEU A 42 15.98 26.18 7.32
CA LEU A 42 16.11 25.74 8.71
C LEU A 42 15.19 24.51 8.92
N GLY A 43 15.74 23.30 8.79
CA GLY A 43 15.01 22.04 9.07
C GLY A 43 15.11 20.94 8.02
N ALA A 44 15.79 21.15 6.89
CA ALA A 44 16.05 20.09 5.91
C ALA A 44 17.16 19.15 6.43
N SER A 45 16.84 18.29 7.39
CA SER A 45 17.77 17.30 7.92
C SER A 45 18.15 16.30 6.82
N LYS A 46 19.46 16.00 6.68
CA LYS A 46 19.97 14.93 5.82
C LYS A 46 19.22 13.63 6.12
N LEU A 47 18.67 12.97 5.09
CA LEU A 47 18.07 11.65 5.28
C LEU A 47 19.18 10.63 5.55
N PRO A 48 19.08 9.82 6.62
CA PRO A 48 20.08 8.79 6.91
C PRO A 48 20.08 7.75 5.79
N HIS A 49 21.27 7.47 5.26
CA HIS A 49 21.44 6.58 4.12
C HIS A 49 20.91 5.18 4.45
N THR A 50 19.94 4.70 3.66
CA THR A 50 19.30 3.40 3.89
C THR A 50 19.85 2.35 2.93
N ALA A 51 20.27 1.19 3.45
CA ALA A 51 20.79 0.06 2.67
C ALA A 51 19.74 -0.63 1.77
N GLN A 52 18.45 -0.31 1.92
CA GLN A 52 17.38 -0.80 1.05
C GLN A 52 17.43 -0.08 -0.30
N TYR A 53 17.22 -0.84 -1.39
CA TYR A 53 17.27 -0.35 -2.78
C TYR A 53 18.65 0.21 -3.20
N ARG A 54 19.75 -0.43 -2.78
CA ARG A 54 21.14 -0.04 -3.09
C ARG A 54 21.45 0.12 -4.59
N PHE A 55 20.64 -0.47 -5.47
CA PHE A 55 20.78 -0.27 -6.91
C PHE A 55 20.49 1.18 -7.33
N LEU A 56 19.62 1.89 -6.61
CA LEU A 56 19.27 3.28 -6.89
C LEU A 56 20.42 4.24 -6.55
N ASP A 57 21.26 3.86 -5.57
CA ASP A 57 22.45 4.63 -5.18
C ASP A 57 23.47 4.71 -6.32
N LYS A 58 23.43 3.76 -7.26
CA LYS A 58 24.24 3.81 -8.49
C LYS A 58 23.96 5.04 -9.34
N ALA A 59 22.77 5.67 -9.22
CA ALA A 59 22.45 6.91 -9.93
C ALA A 59 23.27 8.12 -9.44
N ALA A 60 23.83 8.04 -8.22
CA ALA A 60 24.59 9.11 -7.60
C ALA A 60 26.11 8.86 -7.60
N VAL A 61 26.59 7.78 -8.23
CA VAL A 61 28.03 7.50 -8.34
C VAL A 61 28.66 8.32 -9.46
N VAL A 62 29.74 9.04 -9.17
CA VAL A 62 30.52 9.77 -10.18
C VAL A 62 31.32 8.77 -11.01
N THR A 63 30.86 8.44 -12.21
CA THR A 63 31.55 7.47 -13.10
C THR A 63 32.67 8.10 -13.93
N ASP A 64 32.62 9.41 -14.19
CA ASP A 64 33.60 10.14 -15.01
C ASP A 64 33.77 11.57 -14.45
N PRO A 65 34.95 11.96 -13.94
CA PRO A 65 35.19 13.32 -13.42
C PRO A 65 35.17 14.40 -14.52
N GLU A 66 35.33 14.03 -15.79
CA GLU A 66 35.27 14.96 -16.95
C GLU A 66 33.92 14.97 -17.67
N SER A 67 33.03 14.02 -17.37
CA SER A 67 31.69 14.03 -17.95
C SER A 67 30.85 15.10 -17.27
N SER A 68 30.42 16.10 -18.04
CA SER A 68 29.60 17.22 -17.60
C SER A 68 28.65 16.89 -16.43
N THR A 69 28.99 17.39 -15.24
CA THR A 69 28.18 17.36 -14.02
C THR A 69 26.79 18.00 -14.20
N ASN A 70 26.55 18.60 -15.36
CA ASN A 70 25.31 19.24 -15.76
C ASN A 70 24.26 18.26 -16.35
N ASN A 71 24.64 17.03 -16.71
CA ASN A 71 23.69 16.07 -17.28
C ASN A 71 22.96 15.25 -16.20
N ARG A 72 21.81 15.78 -15.77
CA ARG A 72 20.91 15.17 -14.77
C ARG A 72 20.37 13.77 -15.12
N TRP A 73 20.51 13.33 -16.38
CA TRP A 73 20.10 11.99 -16.81
C TRP A 73 21.18 10.92 -16.64
N ARG A 74 22.43 11.35 -16.41
CA ARG A 74 23.58 10.46 -16.14
C ARG A 74 24.06 10.52 -14.69
N LEU A 75 23.83 11.66 -14.02
CA LEU A 75 24.23 11.88 -12.63
C LEU A 75 23.08 12.51 -11.84
N CYS A 76 22.63 11.83 -10.79
CA CYS A 76 21.61 12.32 -9.85
C CYS A 76 22.23 12.63 -8.49
N THR A 77 21.57 13.48 -7.72
CA THR A 77 21.99 13.77 -6.33
C THR A 77 21.51 12.69 -5.37
N VAL A 78 22.26 12.47 -4.28
CA VAL A 78 21.83 11.54 -3.20
C VAL A 78 20.45 11.91 -2.65
N THR A 79 20.15 13.20 -2.52
CA THR A 79 18.81 13.67 -2.09
C THR A 79 17.71 13.20 -3.04
N GLN A 80 17.91 13.25 -4.36
CA GLN A 80 16.91 12.76 -5.33
C GLN A 80 16.71 11.25 -5.24
N VAL A 81 17.80 10.51 -5.00
CA VAL A 81 17.75 9.06 -4.83
C VAL A 81 16.96 8.69 -3.57
N GLU A 82 17.24 9.35 -2.44
CA GLU A 82 16.53 9.12 -1.18
C GLU A 82 15.06 9.58 -1.24
N GLU A 83 14.75 10.69 -1.90
CA GLU A 83 13.37 11.11 -2.21
C GLU A 83 12.62 10.01 -2.97
N PHE A 84 13.26 9.42 -3.98
CA PHE A 84 12.66 8.36 -4.78
C PHE A 84 12.52 7.03 -4.00
N LYS A 85 13.51 6.66 -3.17
CA LYS A 85 13.40 5.51 -2.26
C LYS A 85 12.22 5.68 -1.29
N CYS A 86 12.03 6.87 -0.75
CA CYS A 86 10.89 7.19 0.10
C CYS A 86 9.56 7.01 -0.65
N PHE A 87 9.48 7.53 -1.89
CA PHE A 87 8.31 7.37 -2.74
C PHE A 87 7.98 5.88 -3.01
N ILE A 88 8.99 5.07 -3.37
CA ILE A 88 8.81 3.63 -3.59
C ILE A 88 8.29 2.95 -2.31
N ARG A 89 8.77 3.34 -1.13
CA ARG A 89 8.32 2.78 0.15
C ARG A 89 6.85 3.09 0.46
N ILE A 90 6.30 4.17 -0.08
CA ILE A 90 4.89 4.56 0.09
C ILE A 90 3.96 3.81 -0.88
N LEU A 91 4.46 3.38 -2.04
CA LEU A 91 3.65 2.67 -3.06
C LEU A 91 2.89 1.45 -2.51
N PRO A 92 3.49 0.55 -1.70
CA PRO A 92 2.75 -0.57 -1.10
C PRO A 92 1.60 -0.12 -0.22
N ILE A 93 1.78 0.95 0.56
CA ILE A 93 0.72 1.50 1.43
C ILE A 93 -0.42 2.03 0.57
N TRP A 94 -0.08 2.75 -0.51
CA TRP A 94 -1.07 3.25 -1.46
C TRP A 94 -1.84 2.11 -2.15
N ALA A 95 -1.15 1.04 -2.58
CA ALA A 95 -1.78 -0.14 -3.14
C ALA A 95 -2.76 -0.83 -2.16
N LEU A 96 -2.38 -0.94 -0.87
CA LEU A 96 -3.27 -1.46 0.17
C LEU A 96 -4.52 -0.59 0.34
N THR A 97 -4.40 0.74 0.25
CA THR A 97 -5.57 1.63 0.34
C THR A 97 -6.54 1.46 -0.84
N ILE A 98 -6.03 1.19 -2.04
CA ILE A 98 -6.88 0.87 -3.21
C ILE A 98 -7.59 -0.46 -3.01
N ALA A 99 -6.88 -1.49 -2.56
CA ALA A 99 -7.46 -2.80 -2.30
C ALA A 99 -8.60 -2.70 -1.26
N LEU A 100 -8.40 -1.93 -0.17
CA LEU A 100 -9.44 -1.67 0.81
C LEU A 100 -10.65 -0.93 0.23
N SER A 101 -10.40 0.07 -0.61
CA SER A 101 -11.47 0.84 -1.27
C SER A 101 -12.31 -0.05 -2.19
N LEU A 102 -11.67 -0.98 -2.90
CA LEU A 102 -12.35 -1.96 -3.74
C LEU A 102 -13.16 -2.97 -2.91
N SER A 103 -12.60 -3.50 -1.83
CA SER A 103 -13.34 -4.39 -0.93
C SER A 103 -14.56 -3.69 -0.30
N PHE A 104 -14.44 -2.40 0.01
CA PHE A 104 -15.55 -1.63 0.56
C PHE A 104 -16.65 -1.38 -0.49
N SER A 105 -16.29 -1.08 -1.75
CA SER A 105 -17.27 -0.84 -2.81
C SER A 105 -18.08 -2.09 -3.19
N GLN A 106 -17.55 -3.29 -2.93
CA GLN A 106 -18.27 -4.55 -3.15
C GLN A 106 -19.50 -4.70 -2.22
N LEU A 107 -19.48 -4.09 -1.02
CA LEU A 107 -20.59 -4.16 -0.05
C LEU A 107 -21.91 -3.61 -0.61
N SER A 108 -21.86 -2.51 -1.37
CA SER A 108 -23.05 -1.88 -1.94
C SER A 108 -23.44 -2.40 -3.32
N THR A 109 -22.62 -3.24 -3.94
CA THR A 109 -22.82 -3.68 -5.33
C THR A 109 -22.94 -5.20 -5.40
N PHE A 110 -21.81 -5.90 -5.23
CA PHE A 110 -21.71 -7.35 -5.34
C PHE A 110 -22.63 -8.06 -4.35
N PHE A 111 -22.60 -7.68 -3.07
CA PHE A 111 -23.43 -8.33 -2.06
C PHE A 111 -24.93 -8.09 -2.27
N ILE A 112 -25.34 -6.94 -2.80
CA ILE A 112 -26.74 -6.70 -3.18
C ILE A 112 -27.12 -7.60 -4.37
N SER A 113 -26.24 -7.73 -5.36
CA SER A 113 -26.46 -8.61 -6.51
C SER A 113 -26.59 -10.07 -6.09
N GLN A 114 -25.70 -10.53 -5.20
CA GLN A 114 -25.76 -11.88 -4.64
C GLN A 114 -27.04 -12.09 -3.80
N ALA A 115 -27.46 -11.10 -3.02
CA ALA A 115 -28.72 -11.18 -2.27
C ALA A 115 -29.94 -11.31 -3.19
N ARG A 116 -29.90 -10.74 -4.41
CA ARG A 116 -31.01 -10.88 -5.37
C ARG A 116 -31.22 -12.31 -5.84
N THR A 117 -30.14 -13.10 -5.96
CA THR A 117 -30.19 -14.51 -6.41
C THR A 117 -30.37 -15.51 -5.27
N MET A 118 -30.28 -15.06 -4.02
CA MET A 118 -30.58 -15.86 -2.83
C MET A 118 -32.09 -15.92 -2.53
N ASP A 119 -32.53 -17.02 -1.94
CA ASP A 119 -33.87 -17.09 -1.35
C ASP A 119 -33.92 -16.18 -0.12
N ARG A 120 -34.87 -15.24 -0.13
CA ARG A 120 -35.04 -14.19 0.88
C ARG A 120 -36.42 -14.27 1.56
N ASN A 121 -37.14 -15.37 1.38
CA ASN A 121 -38.44 -15.56 1.98
C ASN A 121 -38.31 -15.89 3.47
N LEU A 122 -38.89 -15.03 4.30
CA LEU A 122 -39.05 -15.22 5.73
C LEU A 122 -40.47 -15.77 5.99
N GLY A 123 -40.60 -17.08 5.89
CA GLY A 123 -41.90 -17.76 5.93
C GLY A 123 -42.69 -17.60 4.63
N HIS A 124 -44.01 -17.76 4.71
CA HIS A 124 -44.88 -17.81 3.52
C HIS A 124 -45.27 -16.45 2.95
N HIS A 125 -45.16 -15.36 3.71
CA HIS A 125 -45.79 -14.07 3.37
C HIS A 125 -44.82 -12.88 3.26
N PHE A 126 -43.54 -13.03 3.59
CA PHE A 126 -42.62 -11.90 3.63
C PHE A 126 -41.30 -12.21 2.91
N THR A 127 -40.93 -11.38 1.94
CA THR A 127 -39.64 -11.45 1.25
C THR A 127 -38.79 -10.25 1.65
N ILE A 128 -37.65 -10.51 2.28
CA ILE A 128 -36.73 -9.46 2.72
C ILE A 128 -36.13 -8.76 1.49
N PRO A 129 -36.22 -7.43 1.30
CA PRO A 129 -35.62 -6.74 0.16
C PRO A 129 -34.09 -6.93 0.08
N PRO A 130 -33.47 -7.06 -1.11
CA PRO A 130 -32.05 -7.37 -1.21
C PRO A 130 -31.15 -6.24 -0.72
N GLY A 131 -31.64 -4.99 -0.76
CA GLY A 131 -30.91 -3.82 -0.24
C GLY A 131 -30.77 -3.81 1.29
N SER A 132 -31.57 -4.59 2.03
CA SER A 132 -31.45 -4.63 3.50
C SER A 132 -30.25 -5.45 4.00
N ILE A 133 -29.48 -6.09 3.10
CA ILE A 133 -28.26 -6.83 3.48
C ILE A 133 -27.21 -5.92 4.14
N LEU A 134 -27.21 -4.62 3.80
CA LEU A 134 -26.35 -3.63 4.44
C LEU A 134 -26.69 -3.41 5.92
N VAL A 135 -27.94 -3.61 6.33
CA VAL A 135 -28.35 -3.48 7.74
C VAL A 135 -27.67 -4.54 8.59
N PHE A 136 -27.58 -5.78 8.10
CA PHE A 136 -26.84 -6.85 8.78
C PHE A 136 -25.36 -6.52 8.93
N SER A 137 -24.75 -5.93 7.90
CA SER A 137 -23.36 -5.45 7.96
C SER A 137 -23.18 -4.36 9.02
N ALA A 138 -24.09 -3.39 9.09
CA ALA A 138 -24.06 -2.31 10.08
C ALA A 138 -24.21 -2.83 11.51
N VAL A 139 -25.19 -3.71 11.76
CA VAL A 139 -25.39 -4.35 13.07
C VAL A 139 -24.16 -5.16 13.46
N ASN A 140 -23.60 -5.94 12.53
CA ASN A 140 -22.36 -6.68 12.77
C ASN A 140 -21.21 -5.75 13.14
N ALA A 141 -21.03 -4.61 12.46
CA ALA A 141 -20.00 -3.64 12.81
C ALA A 141 -20.20 -3.06 14.23
N ILE A 142 -21.43 -2.69 14.60
CA ILE A 142 -21.76 -2.16 15.94
C ILE A 142 -21.39 -3.16 17.04
N ILE A 143 -21.54 -4.47 16.79
CA ILE A 143 -21.20 -5.53 17.74
C ILE A 143 -19.69 -5.81 17.72
N LEU A 144 -19.08 -5.92 16.55
CA LEU A 144 -17.71 -6.40 16.38
C LEU A 144 -16.66 -5.34 16.76
N VAL A 145 -16.95 -4.05 16.53
CA VAL A 145 -16.06 -2.93 16.90
C VAL A 145 -15.74 -2.92 18.39
N PRO A 146 -16.72 -2.88 19.33
CA PRO A 146 -16.41 -2.88 20.76
C PRO A 146 -15.77 -4.18 21.21
N ILE A 147 -16.09 -5.32 20.60
CA ILE A 147 -15.42 -6.61 20.87
C ILE A 147 -13.93 -6.52 20.48
N TYR A 148 -13.64 -5.99 19.30
CA TYR A 148 -12.26 -5.80 18.83
C TYR A 148 -11.50 -4.84 19.76
N GLU A 149 -12.08 -3.70 20.12
CA GLU A 149 -11.42 -2.73 21.00
C GLU A 149 -11.22 -3.26 22.42
N LYS A 150 -12.20 -3.99 22.99
CA LYS A 150 -12.08 -4.48 24.36
C LYS A 150 -11.27 -5.75 24.50
N LEU A 151 -11.36 -6.70 23.56
CA LEU A 151 -10.63 -7.97 23.66
C LEU A 151 -9.30 -7.90 22.92
N VAL A 152 -9.33 -7.55 21.64
CA VAL A 152 -8.12 -7.63 20.79
C VAL A 152 -7.14 -6.52 21.16
N VAL A 153 -7.59 -5.27 21.23
CA VAL A 153 -6.70 -4.14 21.57
C VAL A 153 -6.22 -4.23 23.02
N SER A 154 -7.09 -4.58 23.98
CA SER A 154 -6.68 -4.74 25.38
C SER A 154 -5.65 -5.86 25.56
N ASN A 155 -5.85 -7.04 24.97
CA ASN A 155 -4.90 -8.15 25.08
C ASN A 155 -3.57 -7.83 24.38
N LEU A 156 -3.62 -7.18 23.21
CA LEU A 156 -2.40 -6.81 22.48
C LEU A 156 -1.66 -5.65 23.13
N CYS A 157 -2.35 -4.71 23.77
CA CYS A 157 -1.72 -3.64 24.55
C CYS A 157 -0.97 -4.23 25.76
N LYS A 158 -1.58 -5.21 26.45
CA LYS A 158 -0.94 -5.93 27.57
C LYS A 158 0.30 -6.72 27.13
N HIS A 159 0.32 -7.26 25.91
CA HIS A 159 1.40 -8.13 25.45
C HIS A 159 2.50 -7.40 24.64
N ASN A 160 2.14 -6.42 23.80
CA ASN A 160 3.08 -5.77 22.87
C ASN A 160 3.65 -4.42 23.38
N GLY A 161 3.24 -3.96 24.56
CA GLY A 161 3.69 -2.67 25.14
C GLY A 161 3.34 -1.43 24.32
N HIS A 162 2.61 -1.57 23.21
CA HIS A 162 2.16 -0.49 22.36
C HIS A 162 0.80 0.02 22.83
N PRO A 163 0.59 1.34 22.98
CA PRO A 163 -0.64 1.92 23.54
C PRO A 163 -1.90 1.62 22.73
N ARG A 164 -1.75 1.18 21.47
CA ARG A 164 -2.85 0.79 20.56
C ARG A 164 -2.87 -0.70 20.20
N GLY A 165 -1.97 -1.52 20.75
CA GLY A 165 -1.85 -2.97 20.50
C GLY A 165 -1.30 -3.36 19.12
N LEU A 166 -1.94 -2.91 18.03
CA LEU A 166 -1.55 -3.16 16.63
C LEU A 166 -1.24 -1.87 15.88
N THR A 167 -0.28 -1.94 14.95
CA THR A 167 0.00 -0.84 14.02
C THR A 167 -1.15 -0.68 13.02
N SER A 168 -1.38 0.55 12.52
CA SER A 168 -2.43 0.82 11.52
C SER A 168 -2.31 -0.06 10.28
N LEU A 169 -1.07 -0.33 9.83
CA LEU A 169 -0.80 -1.17 8.67
C LEU A 169 -1.18 -2.64 8.90
N GLN A 170 -0.89 -3.18 10.09
CA GLN A 170 -1.31 -4.55 10.43
C GLN A 170 -2.83 -4.67 10.50
N ARG A 171 -3.53 -3.66 11.04
CA ARG A 171 -5.00 -3.65 11.08
C ARG A 171 -5.60 -3.67 9.68
N MET A 172 -5.05 -2.88 8.76
CA MET A 172 -5.43 -2.89 7.35
C MET A 172 -5.18 -4.26 6.69
N GLY A 173 -4.02 -4.87 6.94
CA GLY A 173 -3.67 -6.19 6.40
C GLY A 173 -4.61 -7.30 6.86
N VAL A 174 -4.97 -7.31 8.16
CA VAL A 174 -5.95 -8.27 8.71
C VAL A 174 -7.32 -8.08 8.05
N GLY A 175 -7.75 -6.83 7.86
CA GLY A 175 -9.01 -6.52 7.17
C GLY A 175 -9.04 -7.11 5.76
N LEU A 176 -7.99 -6.91 4.98
CA LEU A 176 -7.87 -7.47 3.62
C LEU A 176 -7.88 -9.00 3.62
N PHE A 177 -7.16 -9.65 4.54
CA PHE A 177 -7.15 -11.10 4.65
C PHE A 177 -8.55 -11.66 4.94
N VAL A 178 -9.28 -11.05 5.88
CA VAL A 178 -10.67 -11.41 6.18
C VAL A 178 -11.59 -11.18 4.98
N SER A 179 -11.40 -10.08 4.23
CA SER A 179 -12.17 -9.80 3.01
C SER A 179 -11.96 -10.85 1.92
N ILE A 180 -10.71 -11.32 1.71
CA ILE A 180 -10.41 -12.40 0.75
C ILE A 180 -11.14 -13.68 1.15
N PHE A 181 -11.07 -14.05 2.43
CA PHE A 181 -11.75 -15.24 2.93
C PHE A 181 -13.27 -15.12 2.80
N ALA A 182 -13.85 -13.96 3.16
CA ALA A 182 -15.27 -13.69 3.01
C ALA A 182 -15.73 -13.77 1.55
N MET A 183 -14.93 -13.24 0.61
CA MET A 183 -15.23 -13.34 -0.82
C MET A 183 -15.14 -14.79 -1.32
N GLY A 184 -14.18 -15.57 -0.83
CA GLY A 184 -14.09 -17.01 -1.12
C GLY A 184 -15.34 -17.77 -0.64
N LEU A 185 -15.82 -17.49 0.58
CA LEU A 185 -17.07 -18.05 1.09
C LEU A 185 -18.28 -17.61 0.26
N ALA A 186 -18.35 -16.33 -0.13
CA ALA A 186 -19.41 -15.81 -0.98
C ALA A 186 -19.46 -16.52 -2.33
N ALA A 187 -18.31 -16.75 -2.96
CA ALA A 187 -18.20 -17.50 -4.21
C ALA A 187 -18.65 -18.96 -4.07
N LEU A 188 -18.32 -19.61 -2.94
CA LEU A 188 -18.80 -20.97 -2.66
C LEU A 188 -20.32 -21.03 -2.49
N VAL A 189 -20.90 -20.05 -1.80
CA VAL A 189 -22.36 -19.95 -1.62
C VAL A 189 -23.05 -19.72 -2.96
N GLU A 190 -22.52 -18.82 -3.79
CA GLU A 190 -23.05 -18.57 -5.12
C GLU A 190 -23.00 -19.81 -6.01
N LYS A 191 -21.88 -20.55 -5.99
CA LYS A 191 -21.78 -21.84 -6.68
C LYS A 191 -22.86 -22.81 -6.21
N ARG A 192 -23.10 -22.91 -4.91
CA ARG A 192 -24.13 -23.79 -4.36
C ARG A 192 -25.53 -23.36 -4.82
N ASN A 193 -25.84 -22.07 -4.74
CA ASN A 193 -27.14 -21.54 -5.15
C ASN A 193 -27.40 -21.71 -6.66
N ALA A 194 -26.39 -21.49 -7.50
CA ALA A 194 -26.48 -21.70 -8.94
C ALA A 194 -26.75 -23.17 -9.28
N VAL A 195 -26.11 -24.12 -8.59
CA VAL A 195 -26.37 -25.55 -8.75
C VAL A 195 -27.79 -25.89 -8.33
N THR A 196 -28.27 -25.40 -7.18
CA THR A 196 -29.64 -25.65 -6.71
C THR A 196 -30.69 -25.11 -7.68
N MET A 197 -30.46 -23.95 -8.30
CA MET A 197 -31.34 -23.39 -9.33
C MET A 197 -31.38 -24.22 -10.62
N LEU A 198 -30.30 -24.92 -10.99
CA LEU A 198 -30.27 -25.77 -12.19
C LEU A 198 -30.92 -27.15 -11.98
N THR A 199 -31.09 -27.56 -10.72
CA THR A 199 -31.69 -28.86 -10.35
C THR A 199 -33.19 -28.78 -10.07
N LEU A 200 -33.77 -27.58 -10.03
CA LEU A 200 -35.20 -27.30 -9.90
C LEU A 200 -35.80 -26.95 -11.26
#